data_AF-A0A938YNS5-F1
#
_entry.id   AF-A0A938YNS5-F1
#
_cell.length_a   1.000
_cell.length_b   1.000
_cell.length_c   1.000
_cell.angle_alpha   90.00
_cell.angle_beta   90.00
_cell.angle_gamma   90.00
#
_symmetry.space_group_name_H-M   'P 1'
#
loop_
_entity.id
_entity.type
_entity.pdbx_description
1 polymer ?
#
loop_
_entity_poly.entity_id
_entity_poly.type
_entity_poly.pdbx_seq_one_letter_code
_entity_poly.pdbx_strand_id
1 'polypeptide(L)'
;MSSLLKQKEKRLKSKKKCANYLIEFRFHGYAKRYAKELSKNISRKFQVKQVIRKGKPLHISLYGGFSTADENEMIKKFVSICKRFDLVKFKLNGFDHIDKHVIYLNVKPSTELIGLRSELAKELNTTCKAQPWDMPELDFIFHTTIAHGDIEEKFDEIWRYVSSLEIPNIDQCLLRATLLKKGKILREYDFIQREMLHRYEALSRRSMQKTISALKEIKANGGKRLEIHLAETPSTSKKIFLISDLHLDHTNIIKYTKRPFKNVKEMNDILVSNWNNTVRNQDTVYFLGDMAFGKGSHSAEYWLKKLNGKIVFIEGNHEDIKLKTFYSKDKNVFLKYKDEEFILTHDPALKPKGWKGWIIHGHHHNNHPTEFPLINSENKTINVSVELIKYTPIEIDKILGKRGI
;
A
#
# COMPACT_ATOMS: atom_id res chain seq x y z
N MET A 1 38.26 20.87 8.71
CA MET A 1 37.91 20.79 7.27
C MET A 1 36.62 20.00 7.13
N SER A 2 35.50 20.67 6.82
CA SER A 2 34.15 20.15 7.04
C SER A 2 33.75 19.00 6.10
N SER A 3 32.84 18.14 6.57
CA SER A 3 32.23 17.03 5.82
C SER A 3 31.70 17.45 4.44
N LEU A 4 31.34 18.72 4.26
CA LEU A 4 30.97 19.34 2.98
C LEU A 4 32.08 19.26 1.92
N LEU A 5 33.35 19.48 2.28
CA LEU A 5 34.47 19.42 1.32
C LEU A 5 34.71 17.99 0.79
N LYS A 6 34.49 16.96 1.62
CA LYS A 6 34.58 15.55 1.20
C LYS A 6 33.43 15.14 0.28
N GLN A 7 32.22 15.69 0.47
CA GLN A 7 31.12 15.53 -0.49
C GLN A 7 31.40 16.27 -1.81
N LYS A 8 32.06 17.43 -1.76
CA LYS A 8 32.40 18.30 -2.89
C LYS A 8 33.29 17.62 -3.93
N GLU A 9 34.37 16.98 -3.51
CA GLU A 9 35.32 16.33 -4.45
C GLU A 9 34.75 15.09 -5.15
N LYS A 10 33.87 14.34 -4.48
CA LYS A 10 33.27 13.12 -5.05
C LYS A 10 32.14 13.43 -6.06
N ARG A 11 31.41 14.54 -5.88
CA ARG A 11 30.34 14.97 -6.80
C ARG A 11 30.86 15.44 -8.17
N LEU A 12 31.98 16.16 -8.20
CA LEU A 12 32.57 16.64 -9.45
C LEU A 12 33.21 15.53 -10.31
N LYS A 13 33.64 14.42 -9.70
CA LYS A 13 34.29 13.30 -10.43
C LYS A 13 33.32 12.27 -11.01
N SER A 14 32.03 12.25 -10.64
CA SER A 14 31.06 11.26 -11.15
C SER A 14 30.32 11.73 -12.41
N LYS A 15 31.02 11.86 -13.54
CA LYS A 15 30.36 11.96 -14.85
C LYS A 15 29.68 10.60 -15.20
N LYS A 16 28.35 10.64 -15.32
CA LYS A 16 27.44 9.63 -15.95
C LYS A 16 27.86 8.15 -15.86
N LYS A 17 27.55 7.49 -14.75
CA LYS A 17 27.12 6.08 -14.79
C LYS A 17 25.62 6.04 -14.52
N CYS A 18 24.88 5.27 -15.33
CA CYS A 18 23.42 5.14 -15.33
C CYS A 18 22.85 4.75 -13.96
N ALA A 19 22.67 5.74 -13.07
CA ALA A 19 21.82 5.61 -11.91
C ALA A 19 20.38 5.43 -12.40
N ASN A 20 19.86 4.22 -12.26
CA ASN A 20 18.56 3.86 -12.77
C ASN A 20 17.46 4.08 -11.74
N TYR A 21 17.79 4.23 -10.45
CA TYR A 21 16.81 4.27 -9.38
C TYR A 21 17.03 5.44 -8.42
N LEU A 22 15.95 5.87 -7.78
CA LEU A 22 15.92 6.90 -6.74
C LEU A 22 14.78 6.59 -5.79
N ILE A 23 15.00 6.73 -4.48
CA ILE A 23 13.95 6.71 -3.47
C ILE A 23 13.73 8.14 -3.01
N GLU A 24 12.50 8.62 -3.12
CA GLU A 24 12.12 9.99 -2.82
C GLU A 24 10.81 10.07 -2.04
N PHE A 25 10.59 11.17 -1.33
CA PHE A 25 9.30 11.58 -0.82
C PHE A 25 8.72 12.70 -1.69
N ARG A 26 7.43 12.63 -2.02
CA ARG A 26 6.72 13.67 -2.78
C ARG A 26 5.75 14.44 -1.90
N PHE A 27 5.80 15.76 -1.96
CA PHE A 27 4.89 16.60 -1.20
C PHE A 27 3.42 16.43 -1.61
N HIS A 28 2.56 16.66 -0.63
CA HIS A 28 1.10 16.72 -0.77
C HIS A 28 0.55 18.00 -0.11
N GLY A 29 -0.74 18.26 -0.28
CA GLY A 29 -1.46 19.35 0.40
C GLY A 29 -0.81 20.73 0.28
N TYR A 30 -0.80 21.45 1.40
CA TYR A 30 -0.31 22.82 1.49
C TYR A 30 1.17 22.95 1.16
N ALA A 31 2.04 22.10 1.72
CA ALA A 31 3.48 22.15 1.46
C ALA A 31 3.82 22.00 -0.02
N LYS A 32 3.11 21.11 -0.74
CA LYS A 32 3.24 20.96 -2.19
C LYS A 32 2.90 22.26 -2.93
N ARG A 33 1.78 22.88 -2.57
CA ARG A 33 1.33 24.13 -3.20
C ARG A 33 2.33 25.26 -2.92
N TYR A 34 2.73 25.42 -1.66
CA TYR A 34 3.69 26.42 -1.23
C TYR A 34 5.00 26.32 -2.00
N ALA A 35 5.65 25.15 -1.97
CA ALA A 35 6.94 24.95 -2.63
C ALA A 35 6.83 25.13 -4.17
N LYS A 36 5.72 24.68 -4.78
CA LYS A 36 5.49 24.83 -6.22
C LYS A 36 5.29 26.29 -6.62
N GLU A 37 4.50 27.05 -5.88
CA GLU A 37 4.27 28.46 -6.17
C GLU A 37 5.54 29.29 -5.93
N LEU A 38 6.32 28.97 -4.89
CA LEU A 38 7.62 29.59 -4.67
C LEU A 38 8.57 29.37 -5.86
N SER A 39 8.74 28.13 -6.32
CA SER A 39 9.56 27.84 -7.51
C SER A 39 9.07 28.55 -8.76
N LYS A 40 7.76 28.67 -8.97
CA LYS A 40 7.19 29.44 -10.09
C LYS A 40 7.44 30.93 -9.96
N ASN A 41 7.38 31.49 -8.75
CA ASN A 41 7.64 32.91 -8.50
C ASN A 41 9.10 33.24 -8.80
N ILE A 42 10.03 32.41 -8.30
CA ILE A 42 11.47 32.53 -8.61
C ILE A 42 11.68 32.44 -10.12
N SER A 43 11.11 31.42 -10.77
CA SER A 43 11.23 31.22 -12.21
C SER A 43 10.75 32.42 -13.01
N ARG A 44 9.57 32.98 -12.70
CA ARG A 44 9.02 34.15 -13.40
C ARG A 44 9.84 35.41 -13.14
N LYS A 45 10.20 35.68 -11.89
CA LYS A 45 10.88 36.91 -11.48
C LYS A 45 12.30 37.00 -12.04
N PHE A 46 13.04 35.89 -12.02
CA PHE A 46 14.45 35.86 -12.42
C PHE A 46 14.68 35.21 -13.78
N GLN A 47 13.61 34.82 -14.47
CA GLN A 47 13.64 34.19 -15.80
C GLN A 47 14.51 32.92 -15.85
N VAL A 48 14.45 32.11 -14.79
CA VAL A 48 15.15 30.81 -14.68
C VAL A 48 14.16 29.68 -14.94
N LYS A 49 14.52 28.69 -15.77
CA LYS A 49 13.57 27.72 -16.34
C LYS A 49 13.83 26.30 -15.87
N GLN A 50 15.04 25.95 -15.41
CA GLN A 50 15.33 24.55 -15.07
C GLN A 50 14.49 24.03 -13.90
N VAL A 51 14.17 24.88 -12.93
CA VAL A 51 13.36 24.51 -11.77
C VAL A 51 11.90 24.16 -12.11
N ILE A 52 11.31 24.82 -13.12
CA ILE A 52 9.93 24.55 -13.56
C ILE A 52 9.84 23.53 -14.69
N ARG A 53 10.92 22.76 -14.94
CA ARG A 53 10.93 21.77 -16.02
C ARG A 53 9.72 20.84 -15.91
N LYS A 54 8.90 20.84 -16.97
CA LYS A 54 7.60 20.18 -17.02
C LYS A 54 7.71 18.71 -16.58
N GLY A 55 6.92 18.33 -15.58
CA GLY A 55 6.74 16.94 -15.15
C GLY A 55 7.63 16.44 -14.01
N LYS A 56 8.56 17.24 -13.47
CA LYS A 56 9.32 16.85 -12.27
C LYS A 56 8.61 17.30 -10.99
N PRO A 57 8.23 16.38 -10.08
CA PRO A 57 7.66 16.75 -8.80
C PRO A 57 8.75 17.27 -7.85
N LEU A 58 8.39 18.26 -7.04
CA LEU A 58 9.16 18.64 -5.86
C LEU A 58 9.18 17.46 -4.89
N HIS A 59 10.37 17.11 -4.44
CA HIS A 59 10.62 15.92 -3.65
C HIS A 59 11.74 16.16 -2.63
N ILE A 60 11.84 15.23 -1.68
CA ILE A 60 12.98 15.07 -0.78
C ILE A 60 13.64 13.75 -1.16
N SER A 61 14.94 13.76 -1.44
CA SER A 61 15.70 12.53 -1.71
C SER A 61 15.91 11.76 -0.40
N LEU A 62 15.57 10.47 -0.41
CA LEU A 62 15.77 9.58 0.73
C LEU A 62 16.97 8.65 0.50
N TYR A 63 17.20 8.22 -0.74
CA TYR A 63 18.34 7.38 -1.12
C TYR A 63 18.52 7.37 -2.65
N GLY A 64 19.74 7.61 -3.15
CA GLY A 64 20.06 7.48 -4.59
C GLY A 64 20.66 8.74 -5.24
N GLY A 65 20.97 8.76 -6.54
CA GLY A 65 20.64 7.78 -7.56
C GLY A 65 21.56 6.56 -7.63
N PHE A 66 20.97 5.36 -7.63
CA PHE A 66 21.70 4.10 -7.48
C PHE A 66 21.37 3.10 -8.60
N SER A 67 22.09 1.98 -8.60
CA SER A 67 21.85 0.83 -9.48
C SER A 67 21.84 -0.47 -8.69
N THR A 68 21.05 -1.44 -9.12
CA THR A 68 20.98 -2.78 -8.54
C THR A 68 21.11 -3.84 -9.64
N ALA A 69 21.69 -4.99 -9.30
CA ALA A 69 21.68 -6.19 -10.15
C ALA A 69 20.39 -7.02 -9.94
N ASP A 70 19.76 -6.92 -8.77
CA ASP A 70 18.50 -7.59 -8.42
C ASP A 70 17.45 -6.56 -7.97
N GLU A 71 16.49 -6.29 -8.85
CA GLU A 71 15.38 -5.36 -8.56
C GLU A 71 14.41 -5.92 -7.53
N ASN A 72 14.18 -7.24 -7.52
CA ASN A 72 13.22 -7.86 -6.62
C ASN A 72 13.75 -7.85 -5.18
N GLU A 73 15.03 -8.17 -4.99
CA GLU A 73 15.66 -8.11 -3.68
C GLU A 73 15.73 -6.67 -3.14
N MET A 74 16.04 -5.70 -4.00
CA MET A 74 16.01 -4.28 -3.63
C MET A 74 14.60 -3.82 -3.21
N ILE A 75 13.56 -4.23 -3.94
CA ILE A 75 12.16 -3.92 -3.56
C ILE A 75 11.81 -4.56 -2.22
N LYS A 76 12.19 -5.82 -1.99
CA LYS A 76 11.95 -6.52 -0.71
C LYS A 76 12.60 -5.78 0.46
N LYS A 77 13.88 -5.42 0.33
CA LYS A 77 14.60 -4.62 1.33
C LYS A 77 13.93 -3.27 1.56
N PHE A 78 13.62 -2.54 0.49
CA PHE A 78 12.90 -1.25 0.58
C PHE A 78 11.59 -1.37 1.38
N VAL A 79 10.77 -2.38 1.10
CA VAL A 79 9.50 -2.63 1.83
C VAL A 79 9.76 -3.01 3.28
N SER A 80 10.70 -3.93 3.53
CA SER A 80 11.07 -4.37 4.88
C SER A 80 11.51 -3.19 5.75
N ILE A 81 12.32 -2.30 5.18
CA ILE A 81 12.78 -1.08 5.85
C ILE A 81 11.59 -0.17 6.16
N CYS A 82 10.76 0.17 5.17
CA CYS A 82 9.65 1.10 5.38
C CYS A 82 8.62 0.57 6.39
N LYS A 83 8.39 -0.75 6.45
CA LYS A 83 7.48 -1.38 7.42
C LYS A 83 7.87 -1.14 8.88
N ARG A 84 9.15 -0.88 9.17
CA ARG A 84 9.66 -0.61 10.52
C ARG A 84 9.33 0.79 11.04
N PHE A 85 8.81 1.67 10.17
CA PHE A 85 8.47 3.04 10.52
C PHE A 85 6.95 3.25 10.42
N ASP A 86 6.40 3.98 11.38
CA ASP A 86 5.00 4.41 11.35
C ASP A 86 4.90 5.82 10.71
N LEU A 87 4.50 6.83 11.47
CA LEU A 87 4.32 8.19 10.98
C LEU A 87 5.65 8.96 11.04
N VAL A 88 6.32 9.07 9.90
CA VAL A 88 7.59 9.80 9.80
C VAL A 88 7.31 11.31 9.61
N LYS A 89 7.55 12.10 10.66
CA LYS A 89 7.30 13.55 10.67
C LYS A 89 8.52 14.34 10.20
N PHE A 90 8.31 15.56 9.73
CA PHE A 90 9.39 16.53 9.49
C PHE A 90 8.77 17.93 9.36
N LYS A 91 9.62 18.95 9.31
CA LYS A 91 9.19 20.34 9.18
C LYS A 91 9.92 21.02 8.04
N LEU A 92 9.20 21.77 7.20
CA LEU A 92 9.82 22.72 6.29
C LEU A 92 10.11 24.00 7.08
N ASN A 93 11.39 24.35 7.20
CA ASN A 93 11.81 25.48 8.01
C ASN A 93 12.98 26.24 7.41
N GLY A 94 12.68 27.40 6.82
CA GLY A 94 13.66 28.27 6.19
C GLY A 94 14.12 27.82 4.80
N PHE A 95 15.13 28.53 4.34
CA PHE A 95 15.76 28.38 3.04
C PHE A 95 17.26 28.25 3.25
N ASP A 96 17.91 27.54 2.35
CA ASP A 96 19.37 27.41 2.34
C ASP A 96 19.82 27.05 0.90
N HIS A 97 21.12 26.94 0.68
CA HIS A 97 21.70 26.72 -0.64
C HIS A 97 22.92 25.78 -0.60
N ILE A 98 23.23 25.17 -1.75
CA ILE A 98 24.48 24.42 -1.99
C ILE A 98 25.26 25.21 -3.03
N ASP A 99 26.34 25.83 -2.57
CA ASP A 99 27.15 26.76 -3.37
C ASP A 99 26.23 27.78 -4.08
N LYS A 100 26.53 28.12 -5.34
CA LYS A 100 25.68 28.97 -6.18
C LYS A 100 24.76 28.19 -7.13
N HIS A 101 24.69 26.86 -7.01
CA HIS A 101 24.04 26.01 -8.01
C HIS A 101 22.65 25.52 -7.62
N VAL A 102 22.33 25.49 -6.32
CA VAL A 102 21.05 24.98 -5.80
C VAL A 102 20.58 25.87 -4.65
N ILE A 103 19.34 26.36 -4.75
CA ILE A 103 18.61 26.98 -3.63
C ILE A 103 17.46 26.03 -3.27
N TYR A 104 17.27 25.77 -1.98
CA TYR A 104 16.32 24.79 -1.49
C TYR A 104 15.53 25.28 -0.27
N LEU A 105 14.36 24.67 -0.09
CA LEU A 105 13.62 24.72 1.17
C LEU A 105 14.25 23.71 2.13
N ASN A 106 14.65 24.20 3.29
CA ASN A 106 15.28 23.36 4.29
C ASN A 106 14.24 22.45 4.97
N VAL A 107 14.61 21.18 5.13
CA VAL A 107 13.79 20.17 5.80
C VAL A 107 14.45 19.87 7.13
N LYS A 108 13.83 20.31 8.22
CA LYS A 108 14.22 19.91 9.57
C LYS A 108 13.68 18.49 9.81
N PRO A 109 14.54 17.47 9.84
CA PRO A 109 14.09 16.09 9.96
C PRO A 109 13.70 15.77 11.41
N SER A 110 12.83 14.79 11.57
CA SER A 110 12.64 14.10 12.86
C SER A 110 13.67 13.00 13.05
N THR A 111 13.76 12.47 14.27
CA THR A 111 14.47 11.22 14.59
C THR A 111 14.05 10.07 13.69
N GLU A 112 12.75 9.96 13.37
CA GLU A 112 12.23 8.89 12.53
C GLU A 112 12.67 9.06 11.07
N LEU A 113 12.75 10.30 10.56
CA LEU A 113 13.19 10.55 9.18
C LEU A 113 14.68 10.28 9.02
N ILE A 114 15.49 10.67 10.01
CA ILE A 114 16.92 10.33 10.06
C ILE A 114 17.08 8.80 10.10
N GLY A 115 16.34 8.13 10.98
CA GLY A 115 16.36 6.66 11.10
C GLY A 115 15.97 5.96 9.81
N LEU A 116 14.88 6.38 9.16
CA LEU A 116 14.42 5.80 7.88
C LEU A 116 15.51 5.89 6.82
N ARG A 117 16.13 7.06 6.68
CA ARG A 117 17.20 7.28 5.71
C ARG A 117 18.44 6.44 6.03
N SER A 118 18.86 6.43 7.30
CA SER A 118 20.02 5.67 7.76
C SER A 118 19.85 4.18 7.47
N GLU A 119 18.67 3.62 7.77
CA GLU A 119 18.33 2.23 7.48
C GLU A 119 18.27 1.95 5.98
N LEU A 120 17.72 2.86 5.16
CA LEU A 120 17.76 2.75 3.70
C LEU A 120 19.20 2.69 3.19
N ALA A 121 20.07 3.60 3.65
CA ALA A 121 21.47 3.64 3.27
C ALA A 121 22.21 2.37 3.69
N LYS A 122 22.12 1.99 4.96
CA LYS A 122 22.77 0.81 5.52
C LYS A 122 22.39 -0.47 4.78
N GLU A 123 21.09 -0.74 4.64
CA GLU A 123 20.61 -1.99 4.07
C GLU A 123 20.79 -2.06 2.56
N LEU A 124 20.52 -0.97 1.83
CA LEU A 124 20.58 -1.00 0.38
C LEU A 124 22.03 -0.94 -0.12
N ASN A 125 22.96 -0.33 0.61
CA ASN A 125 24.37 -0.34 0.22
C ASN A 125 24.99 -1.75 0.20
N THR A 126 24.38 -2.73 0.86
CA THR A 126 24.82 -4.14 0.81
C THR A 126 24.60 -4.80 -0.56
N THR A 127 23.60 -4.34 -1.33
CA THR A 127 23.20 -4.97 -2.60
C THR A 127 23.15 -3.99 -3.78
N CYS A 128 23.17 -2.68 -3.52
CA CYS A 128 23.05 -1.63 -4.52
C CYS A 128 24.35 -0.83 -4.66
N LYS A 129 24.64 -0.41 -5.89
CA LYS A 129 25.71 0.54 -6.21
C LYS A 129 25.21 1.96 -5.89
N ALA A 130 25.52 2.40 -4.68
CA ALA A 130 25.09 3.67 -4.11
C ALA A 130 25.96 4.86 -4.53
N GLN A 131 25.52 6.06 -4.15
CA GLN A 131 26.28 7.28 -4.32
C GLN A 131 27.09 7.62 -3.06
N PRO A 132 28.16 8.42 -3.18
CA PRO A 132 28.97 8.78 -2.04
C PRO A 132 28.21 9.44 -0.88
N TRP A 133 27.17 10.22 -1.14
CA TRP A 133 26.36 10.90 -0.12
C TRP A 133 25.34 9.99 0.58
N ASP A 134 25.19 8.75 0.11
CA ASP A 134 24.40 7.71 0.76
C ASP A 134 25.30 6.79 1.62
N MET A 135 26.54 7.21 1.90
CA MET A 135 27.41 6.51 2.85
C MET A 135 27.05 6.89 4.29
N PRO A 136 26.97 5.93 5.23
CA PRO A 136 26.48 6.16 6.60
C PRO A 136 27.27 7.21 7.41
N GLU A 137 28.53 7.44 7.04
CA GLU A 137 29.45 8.33 7.76
C GLU A 137 29.30 9.83 7.42
N LEU A 138 28.35 10.17 6.55
CA LEU A 138 28.14 11.54 6.10
C LEU A 138 26.81 12.11 6.60
N ASP A 139 26.87 13.33 7.12
CA ASP A 139 25.67 14.11 7.39
C ASP A 139 24.90 14.33 6.10
N PHE A 140 23.62 13.94 6.12
CA PHE A 140 22.73 14.15 5.00
C PHE A 140 21.88 15.38 5.16
N ILE A 141 21.94 16.26 4.17
CA ILE A 141 21.12 17.46 4.11
C ILE A 141 19.76 17.08 3.52
N PHE A 142 18.73 17.00 4.37
CA PHE A 142 17.37 16.88 3.89
C PHE A 142 16.91 18.22 3.32
N HIS A 143 16.47 18.19 2.07
CA HIS A 143 16.04 19.40 1.39
C HIS A 143 15.05 19.11 0.26
N THR A 144 14.35 20.15 -0.18
CA THR A 144 13.69 20.14 -1.49
C THR A 144 14.13 21.34 -2.32
N THR A 145 14.65 21.06 -3.51
CA THR A 145 15.17 22.10 -4.40
C THR A 145 14.06 22.98 -4.93
N ILE A 146 14.21 24.30 -4.78
CA ILE A 146 13.26 25.31 -5.30
C ILE A 146 13.84 26.17 -6.41
N ALA A 147 15.16 26.12 -6.65
CA ALA A 147 15.82 26.65 -7.82
C ALA A 147 17.16 25.92 -8.05
N HIS A 148 17.50 25.55 -9.28
CA HIS A 148 18.79 24.95 -9.60
C HIS A 148 19.13 25.06 -11.09
N GLY A 149 20.39 24.82 -11.44
CA GLY A 149 20.83 24.64 -12.82
C GLY A 149 21.20 25.95 -13.50
N ASP A 150 20.23 26.73 -13.96
CA ASP A 150 20.44 27.99 -14.69
C ASP A 150 20.41 29.23 -13.78
N ILE A 151 20.86 29.07 -12.54
CA ILE A 151 20.73 30.10 -11.49
C ILE A 151 22.06 30.73 -11.07
N GLU A 152 23.20 30.20 -11.51
CA GLU A 152 24.51 30.54 -10.96
C GLU A 152 24.86 32.04 -11.09
N GLU A 153 24.70 32.60 -12.28
CA GLU A 153 24.92 34.04 -12.54
C GLU A 153 23.90 34.94 -11.82
N LYS A 154 22.72 34.41 -11.51
CA LYS A 154 21.62 35.13 -10.85
C LYS A 154 21.51 34.80 -9.37
N PHE A 155 22.47 34.04 -8.82
CA PHE A 155 22.35 33.44 -7.51
C PHE A 155 22.16 34.50 -6.43
N ASP A 156 23.00 35.53 -6.41
CA ASP A 156 23.01 36.53 -5.35
C ASP A 156 21.69 37.34 -5.32
N GLU A 157 21.07 37.57 -6.48
CA GLU A 157 19.75 38.22 -6.59
C GLU A 157 18.62 37.32 -6.11
N ILE A 158 18.61 36.05 -6.56
CA ILE A 158 17.60 35.08 -6.15
C ILE A 158 17.70 34.81 -4.65
N TRP A 159 18.92 34.67 -4.13
CA TRP A 159 19.18 34.40 -2.72
C TRP A 159 18.77 35.56 -1.83
N ARG A 160 19.09 36.81 -2.20
CA ARG A 160 18.57 38.01 -1.49
C ARG A 160 17.05 38.03 -1.46
N TYR A 161 16.40 37.74 -2.58
CA TYR A 161 14.94 37.68 -2.62
C TYR A 161 14.37 36.58 -1.73
N VAL A 162 14.88 35.34 -1.83
CA VAL A 162 14.39 34.21 -1.02
C VAL A 162 14.63 34.44 0.47
N SER A 163 15.78 34.98 0.84
CA SER A 163 16.13 35.32 2.23
C SER A 163 15.29 36.45 2.82
N SER A 164 14.70 37.29 1.97
CA SER A 164 13.78 38.36 2.40
C SER A 164 12.34 37.89 2.62
N LEU A 165 12.00 36.66 2.23
CA LEU A 165 10.66 36.11 2.42
C LEU A 165 10.45 35.67 3.86
N GLU A 166 9.17 35.63 4.27
CA GLU A 166 8.78 35.03 5.55
C GLU A 166 9.28 33.58 5.64
N ILE A 167 9.89 33.25 6.77
CA ILE A 167 10.46 31.92 7.02
C ILE A 167 9.31 30.92 7.12
N PRO A 168 9.24 29.89 6.23
CA PRO A 168 8.20 28.89 6.33
C PRO A 168 8.34 28.10 7.64
N ASN A 169 7.21 27.73 8.22
CA ASN A 169 7.13 26.85 9.38
C ASN A 169 5.98 25.87 9.17
N ILE A 170 6.23 24.83 8.36
CA ILE A 170 5.17 23.94 7.88
C ILE A 170 5.44 22.52 8.38
N ASP A 171 4.62 22.07 9.32
CA ASP A 171 4.63 20.67 9.78
C ASP A 171 4.12 19.73 8.69
N GLN A 172 4.84 18.63 8.50
CA GLN A 172 4.56 17.62 7.49
C GLN A 172 4.77 16.21 8.04
N CYS A 173 4.17 15.26 7.35
CA CYS A 173 4.44 13.84 7.51
C CYS A 173 4.65 13.19 6.14
N LEU A 174 5.58 12.26 6.11
CA LEU A 174 5.91 11.44 4.98
C LEU A 174 4.81 10.38 4.85
N LEU A 175 3.85 10.64 3.96
CA LEU A 175 2.73 9.70 3.73
C LEU A 175 3.18 8.50 2.91
N ARG A 176 4.06 8.74 1.93
CA ARG A 176 4.51 7.72 0.98
C ARG A 176 5.98 7.89 0.60
N ALA A 177 6.71 6.79 0.51
CA ALA A 177 8.05 6.74 -0.06
C ALA A 177 7.96 6.13 -1.47
N THR A 178 8.44 6.88 -2.46
CA THR A 178 8.36 6.52 -3.88
C THR A 178 9.69 5.94 -4.34
N LEU A 179 9.68 4.69 -4.82
CA LEU A 179 10.80 4.07 -5.52
C LEU A 179 10.64 4.31 -7.03
N LEU A 180 11.60 5.02 -7.61
CA LEU A 180 11.65 5.32 -9.04
C LEU A 180 12.59 4.38 -9.79
N LYS A 181 12.23 4.09 -11.05
CA LYS A 181 13.09 3.50 -12.08
C LYS A 181 13.08 4.40 -13.31
N LYS A 182 14.24 4.90 -13.73
CA LYS A 182 14.42 5.81 -14.88
C LYS A 182 13.44 7.00 -14.84
N GLY A 183 13.28 7.60 -13.65
CA GLY A 183 12.38 8.75 -13.41
C GLY A 183 10.88 8.41 -13.33
N LYS A 184 10.49 7.14 -13.43
CA LYS A 184 9.10 6.68 -13.35
C LYS A 184 8.88 5.91 -12.04
N ILE A 185 7.74 6.14 -11.36
CA ILE A 185 7.30 5.31 -10.22
C ILE A 185 7.33 3.84 -10.61
N LEU A 186 8.14 3.06 -9.89
CA LEU A 186 8.19 1.60 -9.94
C LEU A 186 7.26 1.01 -8.87
N ARG A 187 7.42 1.47 -7.63
CA ARG A 187 6.60 1.13 -6.46
C ARG A 187 6.51 2.33 -5.52
N GLU A 188 5.51 2.34 -4.65
CA GLU A 188 5.36 3.38 -3.63
C GLU A 188 4.85 2.77 -2.32
N TYR A 189 5.57 2.95 -1.22
CA TYR A 189 5.13 2.43 0.07
C TYR A 189 4.27 3.46 0.78
N ASP A 190 3.09 3.08 1.23
CA ASP A 190 2.17 3.93 1.96
C ASP A 190 2.29 3.68 3.46
N PHE A 191 2.82 4.66 4.20
CA PHE A 191 3.00 4.55 5.65
C PHE A 191 1.66 4.57 6.41
N ILE A 192 0.64 5.21 5.83
CA ILE A 192 -0.68 5.35 6.45
C ILE A 192 -1.56 4.12 6.22
N GLN A 193 -1.36 3.40 5.13
CA GLN A 193 -2.07 2.13 4.87
C GLN A 193 -1.19 0.88 5.13
N ARG A 194 0.12 1.06 5.37
CA ARG A 194 1.14 0.00 5.53
C ARG A 194 1.26 -0.97 4.37
N GLU A 195 0.92 -0.53 3.17
CA GLU A 195 0.89 -1.36 1.97
C GLU A 195 1.88 -0.89 0.91
N MET A 196 2.31 -1.83 0.07
CA MET A 196 3.14 -1.55 -1.09
C MET A 196 2.24 -1.36 -2.30
N LEU A 197 2.28 -0.17 -2.89
CA LEU A 197 1.50 0.18 -4.06
C LEU A 197 2.28 -0.12 -5.35
N HIS A 198 1.59 -0.72 -6.31
CA HIS A 198 2.02 -0.75 -7.70
C HIS A 198 1.86 0.64 -8.33
N ARG A 199 2.54 0.84 -9.47
CA ARG A 199 2.52 2.12 -10.19
C ARG A 199 1.11 2.65 -10.46
N TYR A 200 0.18 1.79 -10.89
CA TYR A 200 -1.18 2.24 -11.24
C TYR A 200 -1.96 2.70 -10.01
N GLU A 201 -1.73 2.09 -8.85
CA GLU A 201 -2.32 2.46 -7.56
C GLU A 201 -1.70 3.73 -7.02
N ALA A 202 -0.37 3.85 -7.08
CA ALA A 202 0.37 5.05 -6.70
C ALA A 202 -0.10 6.30 -7.49
N LEU A 203 -0.47 6.13 -8.76
CA LEU A 203 -1.01 7.20 -9.61
C LEU A 203 -2.51 7.44 -9.41
N SER A 204 -3.21 6.58 -8.70
CA SER A 204 -4.67 6.66 -8.51
C SER A 204 -5.04 7.74 -7.49
N ARG A 205 -5.91 8.67 -7.91
CA ARG A 205 -6.51 9.66 -7.00
C ARG A 205 -7.31 8.99 -5.88
N ARG A 206 -7.98 7.86 -6.17
CA ARG A 206 -8.75 7.10 -5.18
C ARG A 206 -7.83 6.50 -4.11
N SER A 207 -6.69 5.93 -4.53
CA SER A 207 -5.69 5.42 -3.58
C SER A 207 -5.20 6.54 -2.66
N MET A 208 -4.84 7.71 -3.23
CA MET A 208 -4.43 8.85 -2.41
C MET A 208 -5.54 9.34 -1.47
N GLN A 209 -6.81 9.31 -1.88
CA GLN A 209 -7.94 9.66 -1.02
C GLN A 209 -8.05 8.71 0.17
N LYS A 210 -7.87 7.39 -0.02
CA LYS A 210 -7.84 6.42 1.08
C LYS A 210 -6.76 6.77 2.11
N THR A 211 -5.54 7.05 1.66
CA THR A 211 -4.42 7.51 2.51
C THR A 211 -4.80 8.75 3.32
N ILE A 212 -5.40 9.76 2.67
CA ILE A 212 -5.77 11.01 3.34
C ILE A 212 -6.90 10.81 4.34
N SER A 213 -7.91 9.98 4.04
CA SER A 213 -8.98 9.65 4.98
C SER A 213 -8.44 8.91 6.21
N ALA A 214 -7.62 7.89 6.01
CA ALA A 214 -6.98 7.16 7.11
C ALA A 214 -6.08 8.08 7.95
N LEU A 215 -5.36 9.02 7.33
CA LEU A 215 -4.58 10.01 8.08
C LEU A 215 -5.46 10.93 8.94
N LYS A 216 -6.64 11.34 8.44
CA LYS A 216 -7.58 12.16 9.21
C LYS A 216 -8.11 11.39 10.41
N GLU A 217 -8.43 10.12 10.25
CA GLU A 217 -8.85 9.25 11.37
C GLU A 217 -7.75 9.10 12.42
N ILE A 218 -6.51 8.85 12.01
CA ILE A 218 -5.36 8.79 12.94
C ILE A 218 -5.20 10.10 13.71
N LYS A 219 -5.34 11.24 13.03
CA LYS A 219 -5.26 12.56 13.68
C LYS A 219 -6.42 12.81 14.64
N ALA A 220 -7.63 12.43 14.26
CA ALA A 220 -8.81 12.55 15.12
C ALA A 220 -8.66 11.74 16.42
N ASN A 221 -7.95 10.61 16.36
CA ASN A 221 -7.67 9.74 17.50
C ASN A 221 -6.38 10.11 18.27
N GLY A 222 -5.99 11.40 18.27
CA GLY A 222 -4.82 11.87 19.02
C GLY A 222 -3.48 11.33 18.49
N GLY A 223 -3.41 10.94 17.22
CA GLY A 223 -2.21 10.34 16.61
C GLY A 223 -2.07 8.84 16.91
N LYS A 224 -2.97 8.24 17.69
CA LYS A 224 -3.06 6.79 17.84
C LYS A 224 -3.85 6.22 16.67
N ARG A 225 -3.29 5.20 16.02
CA ARG A 225 -4.09 4.39 15.09
C ARG A 225 -5.23 3.76 15.91
N LEU A 226 -6.44 3.73 15.37
CA LEU A 226 -7.44 2.78 15.86
C LEU A 226 -6.82 1.40 15.68
N GLU A 227 -6.34 0.82 16.78
CA GLU A 227 -5.90 -0.56 16.80
C GLU A 227 -7.13 -1.44 16.64
N ILE A 228 -7.56 -1.65 15.39
CA ILE A 228 -8.04 -2.97 15.04
C ILE A 228 -6.81 -3.86 15.24
N HIS A 229 -6.78 -4.62 16.34
CA HIS A 229 -5.73 -5.58 16.65
C HIS A 229 -5.46 -6.47 15.43
N LEU A 230 -4.49 -6.08 14.61
CA LEU A 230 -3.74 -6.97 13.74
C LEU A 230 -2.46 -7.22 14.49
N ALA A 231 -2.54 -8.20 15.40
CA ALA A 231 -1.41 -8.71 16.15
C ALA A 231 -0.21 -8.97 15.20
N GLU A 232 0.89 -8.33 15.56
CA GLU A 232 2.28 -8.80 15.54
C GLU A 232 2.72 -9.82 14.46
N THR A 233 3.75 -9.39 13.72
CA THR A 233 4.75 -10.14 12.94
C THR A 233 4.32 -10.92 11.68
N PRO A 234 5.15 -10.90 10.60
CA PRO A 234 4.97 -11.80 9.48
C PRO A 234 5.33 -13.22 9.95
N SER A 235 4.34 -13.95 10.44
CA SER A 235 4.41 -15.40 10.40
C SER A 235 4.74 -15.81 8.96
N THR A 236 5.81 -16.57 8.82
CA THR A 236 6.18 -17.33 7.63
C THR A 236 5.23 -18.51 7.39
N SER A 237 4.25 -18.74 8.28
CA SER A 237 3.21 -19.75 8.08
C SER A 237 2.22 -19.29 7.02
N LYS A 238 1.97 -20.19 6.06
CA LYS A 238 0.85 -20.06 5.12
C LYS A 238 -0.45 -20.07 5.93
N LYS A 239 -1.30 -19.08 5.71
CA LYS A 239 -2.61 -19.01 6.38
C LYS A 239 -3.71 -19.62 5.51
N ILE A 240 -4.80 -20.03 6.15
CA ILE A 240 -6.02 -20.50 5.48
C ILE A 240 -7.13 -19.48 5.72
N PHE A 241 -7.72 -18.99 4.63
CA PHE A 241 -8.87 -18.09 4.65
C PHE A 241 -10.10 -18.74 4.03
N LEU A 242 -11.27 -18.27 4.46
CA LEU A 242 -12.59 -18.74 4.07
C LEU A 242 -13.46 -17.53 3.67
N ILE A 243 -14.27 -17.68 2.62
CA ILE A 243 -15.20 -16.65 2.13
C ILE A 243 -16.10 -17.22 1.03
N SER A 244 -17.33 -16.73 0.93
CA SER A 244 -18.29 -17.10 -0.12
C SER A 244 -19.17 -15.93 -0.56
N ASP A 245 -19.94 -16.14 -1.63
CA ASP A 245 -21.05 -15.28 -2.04
C ASP A 245 -20.64 -13.84 -2.35
N LEU A 246 -19.49 -13.66 -3.02
CA LEU A 246 -19.04 -12.34 -3.44
C LEU A 246 -20.05 -11.66 -4.37
N HIS A 247 -20.71 -12.43 -5.25
CA HIS A 247 -21.65 -11.93 -6.25
C HIS A 247 -21.15 -10.66 -6.95
N LEU A 248 -19.90 -10.66 -7.40
CA LEU A 248 -19.35 -9.57 -8.19
C LEU A 248 -20.21 -9.35 -9.44
N ASP A 249 -20.34 -8.10 -9.86
CA ASP A 249 -21.22 -7.67 -10.97
C ASP A 249 -22.74 -7.85 -10.73
N HIS A 250 -23.15 -8.36 -9.57
CA HIS A 250 -24.56 -8.58 -9.25
C HIS A 250 -25.20 -7.32 -8.64
N THR A 251 -25.91 -6.53 -9.45
CA THR A 251 -26.51 -5.28 -8.94
C THR A 251 -27.63 -5.53 -7.91
N ASN A 252 -28.43 -6.58 -8.08
CA ASN A 252 -29.59 -6.84 -7.22
C ASN A 252 -29.21 -7.37 -5.83
N ILE A 253 -28.04 -8.00 -5.67
CA ILE A 253 -27.60 -8.52 -4.36
C ILE A 253 -27.52 -7.42 -3.30
N ILE A 254 -27.15 -6.20 -3.71
CA ILE A 254 -27.06 -5.04 -2.81
C ILE A 254 -28.40 -4.79 -2.13
N LYS A 255 -29.50 -4.82 -2.88
CA LYS A 255 -30.84 -4.62 -2.33
C LYS A 255 -31.32 -5.86 -1.59
N TYR A 256 -31.06 -7.05 -2.14
CA TYR A 256 -31.53 -8.32 -1.59
C TYR A 256 -31.00 -8.57 -0.18
N THR A 257 -29.70 -8.36 0.06
CA THR A 257 -29.05 -8.59 1.37
C THR A 257 -28.72 -7.31 2.15
N LYS A 258 -29.22 -6.16 1.64
CA LYS A 258 -28.97 -4.82 2.20
C LYS A 258 -27.48 -4.51 2.36
N ARG A 259 -26.66 -4.87 1.37
CA ARG A 259 -25.22 -4.56 1.40
C ARG A 259 -25.00 -3.05 1.46
N PRO A 260 -24.02 -2.56 2.22
CA PRO A 260 -23.79 -1.13 2.44
C PRO A 260 -23.00 -0.49 1.28
N PHE A 261 -23.40 -0.75 0.03
CA PHE A 261 -22.73 -0.24 -1.16
C PHE A 261 -23.72 0.57 -2.00
N LYS A 262 -23.28 1.73 -2.50
CA LYS A 262 -24.11 2.60 -3.33
C LYS A 262 -24.47 1.95 -4.66
N ASN A 263 -23.56 1.15 -5.22
CA ASN A 263 -23.72 0.48 -6.51
C ASN A 263 -22.75 -0.69 -6.66
N VAL A 264 -22.99 -1.51 -7.70
CA VAL A 264 -22.21 -2.72 -8.00
C VAL A 264 -20.73 -2.43 -8.22
N LYS A 265 -20.39 -1.29 -8.85
CA LYS A 265 -19.00 -0.92 -9.09
C LYS A 265 -18.26 -0.67 -7.77
N GLU A 266 -18.87 0.08 -6.85
CA GLU A 266 -18.32 0.31 -5.52
C GLU A 266 -18.16 -1.00 -4.74
N MET A 267 -19.18 -1.86 -4.76
CA MET A 267 -19.14 -3.18 -4.13
C MET A 267 -17.97 -4.01 -4.65
N ASN A 268 -17.85 -4.17 -5.96
CA ASN A 268 -16.76 -4.95 -6.58
C ASN A 268 -15.39 -4.41 -6.16
N ASP A 269 -15.21 -3.08 -6.23
CA ASP A 269 -13.95 -2.45 -5.89
C ASP A 269 -13.58 -2.64 -4.40
N ILE A 270 -14.57 -2.63 -3.50
CA ILE A 270 -14.35 -2.82 -2.07
C ILE A 270 -14.07 -4.29 -1.76
N LEU A 271 -14.84 -5.23 -2.28
CA LEU A 271 -14.66 -6.66 -2.04
C LEU A 271 -13.29 -7.15 -2.51
N VAL A 272 -12.88 -6.77 -3.72
CA VAL A 272 -11.54 -7.09 -4.26
C VAL A 272 -10.45 -6.44 -3.40
N SER A 273 -10.64 -5.20 -2.97
CA SER A 273 -9.67 -4.51 -2.10
C SER A 273 -9.55 -5.20 -0.74
N ASN A 274 -10.66 -5.55 -0.10
CA ASN A 274 -10.67 -6.24 1.20
C ASN A 274 -9.99 -7.60 1.11
N TRP A 275 -10.27 -8.34 0.03
CA TRP A 275 -9.59 -9.60 -0.25
C TRP A 275 -8.08 -9.42 -0.35
N ASN A 276 -7.61 -8.56 -1.27
CA ASN A 276 -6.19 -8.42 -1.58
C ASN A 276 -5.39 -7.77 -0.44
N ASN A 277 -6.05 -7.01 0.42
CA ASN A 277 -5.43 -6.44 1.62
C ASN A 277 -5.29 -7.48 2.75
N THR A 278 -6.08 -8.56 2.71
CA THR A 278 -6.12 -9.59 3.75
C THR A 278 -5.28 -10.80 3.37
N VAL A 279 -5.37 -11.24 2.12
CA VAL A 279 -4.79 -12.48 1.61
C VAL A 279 -3.49 -12.18 0.86
N ARG A 280 -2.43 -12.92 1.17
CA ARG A 280 -1.15 -12.88 0.44
C ARG A 280 -1.08 -14.02 -0.58
N ASN A 281 -0.19 -13.90 -1.57
CA ASN A 281 -0.06 -14.89 -2.65
C ASN A 281 0.30 -16.31 -2.20
N GLN A 282 0.95 -16.46 -1.03
CA GLN A 282 1.28 -17.77 -0.47
C GLN A 282 0.15 -18.43 0.32
N ASP A 283 -0.86 -17.66 0.73
CA ASP A 283 -1.96 -18.13 1.57
C ASP A 283 -2.94 -18.96 0.73
N THR A 284 -3.63 -19.89 1.37
CA THR A 284 -4.70 -20.66 0.74
C THR A 284 -6.04 -20.01 1.06
N VAL A 285 -6.89 -19.83 0.05
CA VAL A 285 -8.27 -19.40 0.26
C VAL A 285 -9.20 -20.46 -0.25
N TYR A 286 -10.09 -20.96 0.61
CA TYR A 286 -11.24 -21.72 0.14
C TYR A 286 -12.36 -20.75 -0.15
N PHE A 287 -12.78 -20.70 -1.42
CA PHE A 287 -13.87 -19.87 -1.88
C PHE A 287 -15.11 -20.74 -2.12
N LEU A 288 -16.17 -20.55 -1.33
CA LEU A 288 -17.33 -21.44 -1.32
C LEU A 288 -18.46 -20.92 -2.22
N GLY A 289 -18.15 -20.72 -3.51
CA GLY A 289 -19.14 -20.46 -4.55
C GLY A 289 -19.71 -19.03 -4.61
N ASP A 290 -20.50 -18.80 -5.66
CA ASP A 290 -21.19 -17.54 -5.99
C ASP A 290 -20.23 -16.34 -6.16
N MET A 291 -19.26 -16.52 -7.06
CA MET A 291 -18.23 -15.51 -7.37
C MET A 291 -18.81 -14.25 -8.02
N ALA A 292 -19.56 -14.42 -9.11
CA ALA A 292 -20.05 -13.33 -9.93
C ALA A 292 -21.37 -13.70 -10.61
N PHE A 293 -22.27 -12.74 -10.77
CA PHE A 293 -23.58 -12.98 -11.36
C PHE A 293 -24.20 -11.70 -11.94
N GLY A 294 -25.06 -11.83 -12.96
CA GLY A 294 -25.83 -10.72 -13.52
C GLY A 294 -25.63 -10.50 -15.02
N LYS A 295 -26.48 -9.65 -15.61
CA LYS A 295 -26.42 -9.34 -17.05
C LYS A 295 -25.14 -8.59 -17.39
N GLY A 296 -24.33 -9.16 -18.27
CA GLY A 296 -23.01 -8.61 -18.64
C GLY A 296 -21.93 -8.79 -17.56
N SER A 297 -22.18 -9.67 -16.58
CA SER A 297 -21.17 -10.06 -15.59
C SER A 297 -19.95 -10.64 -16.27
N HIS A 298 -18.77 -10.37 -15.71
CA HIS A 298 -17.57 -11.10 -16.09
C HIS A 298 -17.64 -12.55 -15.57
N SER A 299 -16.79 -13.41 -16.13
CA SER A 299 -16.65 -14.79 -15.66
C SER A 299 -15.99 -14.86 -14.27
N ALA A 300 -16.19 -15.97 -13.56
CA ALA A 300 -15.49 -16.23 -12.30
C ALA A 300 -13.95 -16.18 -12.49
N GLU A 301 -13.42 -16.72 -13.59
CA GLU A 301 -11.99 -16.69 -13.91
C GLU A 301 -11.44 -15.26 -14.02
N TYR A 302 -12.19 -14.35 -14.63
CA TYR A 302 -11.78 -12.94 -14.74
C TYR A 302 -11.55 -12.31 -13.37
N TRP A 303 -12.44 -12.61 -12.41
CA TRP A 303 -12.32 -12.11 -11.05
C TRP A 303 -11.21 -12.82 -10.28
N LEU A 304 -11.11 -14.15 -10.38
CA LEU A 304 -10.06 -14.94 -9.73
C LEU A 304 -8.65 -14.45 -10.08
N LYS A 305 -8.39 -14.07 -11.35
CA LYS A 305 -7.09 -13.53 -11.79
C LYS A 305 -6.69 -12.21 -11.11
N LYS A 306 -7.63 -11.54 -10.45
CA LYS A 306 -7.38 -10.28 -9.73
C LYS A 306 -7.24 -10.48 -8.22
N LEU A 307 -7.44 -11.68 -7.72
CA LEU A 307 -7.45 -12.00 -6.30
C LEU A 307 -6.13 -12.68 -5.90
N ASN A 308 -5.56 -12.23 -4.79
CA ASN A 308 -4.36 -12.82 -4.21
C ASN A 308 -4.67 -14.20 -3.61
N GLY A 309 -3.66 -15.06 -3.57
CA GLY A 309 -3.69 -16.34 -2.87
C GLY A 309 -3.79 -17.55 -3.79
N LYS A 310 -3.63 -18.73 -3.19
CA LYS A 310 -3.89 -20.04 -3.80
C LYS A 310 -5.36 -20.38 -3.56
N ILE A 311 -6.20 -20.08 -4.54
CA ILE A 311 -7.64 -20.18 -4.40
C ILE A 311 -8.08 -21.60 -4.72
N VAL A 312 -8.66 -22.28 -3.73
CA VAL A 312 -9.40 -23.52 -3.88
C VAL A 312 -10.87 -23.15 -4.07
N PHE A 313 -11.34 -23.24 -5.30
CA PHE A 313 -12.70 -22.86 -5.66
C PHE A 313 -13.65 -24.05 -5.51
N ILE A 314 -14.72 -23.85 -4.75
CA ILE A 314 -15.84 -24.78 -4.60
C ILE A 314 -17.03 -24.18 -5.36
N GLU A 315 -17.68 -25.00 -6.17
CA GLU A 315 -18.79 -24.57 -7.03
C GLU A 315 -20.00 -24.10 -6.21
N GLY A 316 -20.57 -22.96 -6.58
CA GLY A 316 -21.84 -22.43 -6.08
C GLY A 316 -22.98 -22.61 -7.08
N ASN A 317 -23.96 -21.72 -7.05
CA ASN A 317 -25.16 -21.80 -7.90
C ASN A 317 -25.00 -21.06 -9.23
N HIS A 318 -24.10 -20.07 -9.28
CA HIS A 318 -24.08 -19.09 -10.35
C HIS A 318 -22.86 -19.20 -11.29
N GLU A 319 -22.04 -20.23 -11.15
CA GLU A 319 -20.88 -20.45 -12.00
C GLU A 319 -21.21 -21.08 -13.36
N ASP A 320 -20.53 -20.61 -14.41
CA ASP A 320 -20.52 -21.27 -15.73
C ASP A 320 -19.50 -22.42 -15.69
N ILE A 321 -19.97 -23.66 -15.86
CA ILE A 321 -19.29 -24.96 -15.63
C ILE A 321 -18.05 -25.19 -16.54
N LYS A 322 -17.65 -24.21 -17.37
CA LYS A 322 -16.65 -24.38 -18.43
C LYS A 322 -15.18 -24.24 -18.01
N LEU A 323 -14.89 -24.00 -16.75
CA LEU A 323 -13.53 -23.64 -16.29
C LEU A 323 -12.85 -24.82 -15.58
N LYS A 324 -12.05 -25.62 -16.28
CA LYS A 324 -11.37 -26.79 -15.67
C LYS A 324 -10.11 -26.46 -14.86
N THR A 325 -9.59 -25.24 -14.95
CA THR A 325 -8.25 -24.86 -14.45
C THR A 325 -8.19 -24.44 -12.98
N PHE A 326 -9.32 -24.09 -12.37
CA PHE A 326 -9.38 -23.55 -10.98
C PHE A 326 -10.31 -24.35 -10.06
N TYR A 327 -11.01 -25.35 -10.57
CA TYR A 327 -12.12 -25.99 -9.88
C TYR A 327 -11.68 -27.30 -9.23
N SER A 328 -12.06 -27.49 -7.97
CA SER A 328 -12.39 -28.83 -7.52
C SER A 328 -13.68 -29.25 -8.23
N LYS A 329 -13.73 -30.44 -8.85
CA LYS A 329 -15.00 -30.98 -9.37
C LYS A 329 -15.98 -31.33 -8.24
N ASP A 330 -15.48 -31.40 -7.02
CA ASP A 330 -16.25 -31.84 -5.87
C ASP A 330 -16.91 -30.63 -5.20
N LYS A 331 -18.24 -30.68 -5.11
CA LYS A 331 -19.08 -29.71 -4.38
C LYS A 331 -18.78 -29.67 -2.88
N ASN A 332 -18.05 -30.67 -2.39
CA ASN A 332 -17.64 -30.81 -1.01
C ASN A 332 -16.12 -31.00 -0.95
N VAL A 333 -15.44 -30.21 -0.12
CA VAL A 333 -14.03 -30.38 0.18
C VAL A 333 -13.89 -30.77 1.64
N PHE A 334 -13.23 -31.90 1.90
CA PHE A 334 -12.90 -32.34 3.25
C PHE A 334 -11.60 -31.68 3.69
N LEU A 335 -11.64 -31.03 4.86
CA LEU A 335 -10.49 -30.39 5.46
C LEU A 335 -10.36 -30.87 6.89
N LYS A 336 -9.26 -31.55 7.19
CA LYS A 336 -8.82 -31.76 8.58
C LYS A 336 -7.90 -30.63 8.96
N TYR A 337 -8.24 -29.87 9.99
CA TYR A 337 -7.45 -28.74 10.45
C TYR A 337 -7.41 -28.72 11.97
N LYS A 338 -6.20 -28.87 12.52
CA LYS A 338 -5.99 -29.19 13.94
C LYS A 338 -6.75 -30.48 14.31
N ASP A 339 -7.45 -30.50 15.43
CA ASP A 339 -8.19 -31.65 15.94
C ASP A 339 -9.64 -31.73 15.43
N GLU A 340 -10.03 -30.83 14.52
CA GLU A 340 -11.38 -30.74 13.97
C GLU A 340 -11.44 -31.17 12.50
N GLU A 341 -12.59 -31.72 12.13
CA GLU A 341 -12.91 -32.13 10.77
C GLU A 341 -14.01 -31.24 10.19
N PHE A 342 -13.74 -30.69 9.00
CA PHE A 342 -14.63 -29.77 8.30
C PHE A 342 -15.01 -30.33 6.94
N ILE A 343 -16.26 -30.07 6.56
CA ILE A 343 -16.67 -30.05 5.15
C ILE A 343 -16.88 -28.60 4.74
N LEU A 344 -16.25 -28.23 3.63
CA LEU A 344 -16.45 -26.95 2.97
C LEU A 344 -17.35 -27.19 1.77
N THR A 345 -18.49 -26.52 1.71
CA THR A 345 -19.50 -26.68 0.65
C THR A 345 -20.23 -25.37 0.42
N HIS A 346 -20.73 -25.10 -0.78
CA HIS A 346 -21.54 -23.89 -0.96
C HIS A 346 -22.89 -24.00 -0.23
N ASP A 347 -23.63 -25.09 -0.46
CA ASP A 347 -24.95 -25.34 0.14
C ASP A 347 -24.84 -26.39 1.28
N PRO A 348 -25.12 -26.03 2.55
CA PRO A 348 -25.00 -26.95 3.68
C PRO A 348 -25.97 -28.14 3.62
N ALA A 349 -27.02 -28.08 2.78
CA ALA A 349 -27.92 -29.21 2.57
C ALA A 349 -27.25 -30.37 1.81
N LEU A 350 -26.13 -30.12 1.11
CA LEU A 350 -25.37 -31.12 0.37
C LEU A 350 -24.40 -31.94 1.24
N LYS A 351 -24.52 -31.84 2.56
CA LYS A 351 -23.68 -32.60 3.50
C LYS A 351 -23.87 -34.13 3.34
N PRO A 352 -22.80 -34.93 3.43
CA PRO A 352 -22.91 -36.39 3.45
C PRO A 352 -23.78 -36.87 4.62
N LYS A 353 -24.57 -37.92 4.39
CA LYS A 353 -25.35 -38.58 5.45
C LYS A 353 -24.41 -39.09 6.55
N GLY A 354 -24.74 -38.80 7.80
CA GLY A 354 -23.97 -39.26 8.96
C GLY A 354 -22.75 -38.41 9.32
N TRP A 355 -22.51 -37.26 8.65
CA TRP A 355 -21.45 -36.34 9.02
C TRP A 355 -21.65 -35.76 10.43
N LYS A 356 -20.59 -35.80 11.26
CA LYS A 356 -20.59 -35.35 12.66
C LYS A 356 -19.64 -34.16 12.95
N GLY A 357 -18.79 -33.83 11.98
CA GLY A 357 -17.86 -32.69 12.06
C GLY A 357 -18.55 -31.37 11.74
N TRP A 358 -17.75 -30.31 11.59
CA TRP A 358 -18.23 -28.98 11.25
C TRP A 358 -18.52 -28.84 9.75
N ILE A 359 -19.46 -27.95 9.42
CA ILE A 359 -19.80 -27.60 8.03
C ILE A 359 -19.57 -26.12 7.84
N ILE A 360 -18.64 -25.76 6.96
CA ILE A 360 -18.40 -24.38 6.56
C ILE A 360 -19.11 -24.16 5.24
N HIS A 361 -19.99 -23.16 5.18
CA HIS A 361 -20.85 -22.95 4.02
C HIS A 361 -21.05 -21.50 3.63
N GLY A 362 -21.50 -21.31 2.39
CA GLY A 362 -22.04 -20.05 1.86
C GLY A 362 -23.55 -20.17 1.67
N HIS A 363 -24.05 -19.73 0.52
CA HIS A 363 -25.43 -19.87 0.02
C HIS A 363 -26.49 -19.09 0.80
N HIS A 364 -26.52 -19.23 2.12
CA HIS A 364 -27.43 -18.51 2.99
C HIS A 364 -26.81 -17.17 3.38
N HIS A 365 -27.41 -16.07 2.91
CA HIS A 365 -26.99 -14.73 3.28
C HIS A 365 -27.50 -14.31 4.67
N ASN A 366 -27.25 -13.06 5.04
CA ASN A 366 -27.74 -12.41 6.27
C ASN A 366 -29.26 -12.17 6.35
N ASN A 367 -30.07 -12.79 5.48
CA ASN A 367 -31.53 -12.65 5.50
C ASN A 367 -32.16 -13.46 6.64
N HIS A 368 -31.54 -14.57 7.03
CA HIS A 368 -31.98 -15.46 8.12
C HIS A 368 -30.84 -15.71 9.11
N PRO A 369 -30.29 -14.67 9.76
CA PRO A 369 -29.08 -14.79 10.57
C PRO A 369 -29.28 -15.58 11.87
N THR A 370 -30.53 -15.83 12.27
CA THR A 370 -30.88 -16.71 13.39
C THR A 370 -30.75 -18.19 13.02
N GLU A 371 -31.13 -18.54 11.80
CA GLU A 371 -31.06 -19.92 11.29
C GLU A 371 -29.65 -20.25 10.76
N PHE A 372 -29.02 -19.28 10.09
CA PHE A 372 -27.70 -19.41 9.47
C PHE A 372 -26.72 -18.34 10.00
N PRO A 373 -26.43 -18.30 11.31
CA PRO A 373 -25.45 -17.37 11.86
C PRO A 373 -24.03 -17.70 11.39
N LEU A 374 -23.09 -16.78 11.64
CA LEU A 374 -21.67 -17.00 11.36
C LEU A 374 -21.13 -18.27 12.05
N ILE A 375 -21.55 -18.53 13.29
CA ILE A 375 -21.24 -19.76 14.02
C ILE A 375 -22.55 -20.26 14.64
N ASN A 376 -22.94 -21.48 14.29
CA ASN A 376 -24.00 -22.23 14.93
C ASN A 376 -23.39 -23.46 15.60
N SER A 377 -23.12 -23.37 16.90
CA SER A 377 -22.50 -24.47 17.66
C SER A 377 -23.42 -25.68 17.86
N GLU A 378 -24.74 -25.46 17.88
CA GLU A 378 -25.73 -26.54 18.05
C GLU A 378 -25.74 -27.45 16.82
N ASN A 379 -25.75 -26.85 15.62
CA ASN A 379 -25.76 -27.58 14.36
C ASN A 379 -24.37 -27.83 13.77
N LYS A 380 -23.31 -27.35 14.44
CA LYS A 380 -21.92 -27.33 13.97
C LYS A 380 -21.77 -26.75 12.56
N THR A 381 -22.43 -25.63 12.29
CA THR A 381 -22.30 -24.92 11.00
C THR A 381 -21.64 -23.57 11.15
N ILE A 382 -20.92 -23.14 10.11
CA ILE A 382 -20.23 -21.87 10.02
C ILE A 382 -20.58 -21.23 8.67
N ASN A 383 -21.31 -20.12 8.70
CA ASN A 383 -21.70 -19.40 7.49
C ASN A 383 -20.69 -18.29 7.17
N VAL A 384 -19.97 -18.44 6.06
CA VAL A 384 -18.92 -17.52 5.60
C VAL A 384 -19.34 -16.62 4.43
N SER A 385 -20.66 -16.45 4.23
CA SER A 385 -21.19 -15.43 3.32
C SER A 385 -20.61 -14.06 3.66
N VAL A 386 -20.23 -13.31 2.62
CA VAL A 386 -19.52 -12.02 2.77
C VAL A 386 -20.21 -11.06 3.74
N GLU A 387 -21.53 -11.07 3.84
CA GLU A 387 -22.27 -10.22 4.78
C GLU A 387 -21.93 -10.52 6.25
N LEU A 388 -21.81 -11.80 6.62
CA LEU A 388 -21.57 -12.23 8.00
C LEU A 388 -20.11 -12.09 8.44
N ILE A 389 -19.19 -12.13 7.48
CA ILE A 389 -17.75 -11.96 7.73
C ILE A 389 -17.26 -10.54 7.45
N LYS A 390 -18.17 -9.57 7.36
CA LYS A 390 -17.86 -8.13 7.16
C LYS A 390 -17.08 -7.88 5.86
N TYR A 391 -17.47 -8.56 4.79
CA TYR A 391 -17.02 -8.36 3.42
C TYR A 391 -15.50 -8.55 3.23
N THR A 392 -14.88 -9.39 4.06
CA THR A 392 -13.43 -9.60 4.12
C THR A 392 -13.14 -11.08 4.39
N PRO A 393 -12.18 -11.73 3.69
CA PRO A 393 -11.83 -13.13 3.98
C PRO A 393 -11.49 -13.36 5.45
N ILE A 394 -12.08 -14.38 6.06
CA ILE A 394 -11.88 -14.70 7.48
C ILE A 394 -10.85 -15.82 7.62
N GLU A 395 -9.87 -15.63 8.49
CA GLU A 395 -8.85 -16.65 8.81
C GLU A 395 -9.49 -17.76 9.64
N ILE A 396 -9.24 -19.03 9.29
CA ILE A 396 -9.86 -20.18 9.98
C ILE A 396 -9.58 -20.18 11.49
N ASP A 397 -8.36 -19.78 11.89
CA ASP A 397 -7.99 -19.68 13.31
C ASP A 397 -8.81 -18.64 14.08
N LYS A 398 -9.31 -17.58 13.41
CA LYS A 398 -10.20 -16.59 14.05
C LYS A 398 -11.62 -17.12 14.27
N ILE A 399 -12.03 -18.11 13.50
CA ILE A 399 -13.31 -18.79 13.69
C ILE A 399 -13.20 -19.72 14.90
N LEU A 400 -12.13 -20.53 14.94
CA LEU A 400 -11.87 -21.48 16.02
C LEU A 400 -11.49 -20.80 17.35
N GLY A 401 -10.90 -19.61 17.32
CA GLY A 401 -10.55 -18.86 18.52
C GLY A 401 -11.73 -18.19 19.24
N LYS A 402 -12.94 -18.18 18.66
CA LYS A 402 -14.13 -17.65 19.32
C LYS A 402 -14.73 -18.75 20.20
N ARG A 403 -14.63 -18.58 21.53
CA ARG A 403 -15.19 -19.46 22.57
C ARG A 403 -16.55 -20.04 22.13
N GLY A 404 -16.56 -21.30 21.67
CA GLY A 404 -17.74 -21.91 21.05
C GLY A 404 -17.44 -22.92 19.94
N ILE A 405 -16.17 -23.06 19.52
CA ILE A 405 -15.63 -24.15 18.71
C ILE A 405 -14.37 -24.66 19.38
#